data_AF-A0A497Q481-F1
#
_entry.id   AF-A0A497Q481-F1
#
_cell.length_a   1.000
_cell.length_b   1.000
_cell.length_c   1.000
_cell.angle_alpha   90.00
_cell.angle_beta   90.00
_cell.angle_gamma   90.00
#
_symmetry.space_group_name_H-M   'P 1'
#
loop_
_entity.id
_entity.type
_entity.pdbx_description
1 polymer ?
#
loop_
_entity_poly.entity_id
_entity_poly.type
_entity_poly.pdbx_seq_one_letter_code
_entity_poly.pdbx_strand_id
1 'polypeptide(L)'
;ILDPCVWGANETNPLGISAFSIPFTPEQTQAYEDYFNAGGGIFVATLSNDTTDIASLNDFLSWTGFSMTNLTITPGSDPEVVTEISPHIMTSGVSSFHYLGGTINVPVGGHQLATLGGFPVLGYREDTGRFVLTGTNYFIDNYGMTGGYGAGDDARLALRIILWTAGLLV
;
A
#
# COMPACT_ATOMS: atom_id res chain seq x y z
N ILE A 1 -4.22 3.85 -6.09
CA ILE A 1 -5.09 2.67 -6.03
C ILE A 1 -5.30 2.36 -4.56
N LEU A 2 -6.55 2.44 -4.10
CA LEU A 2 -6.90 2.20 -2.71
C LEU A 2 -7.64 0.86 -2.64
N ASP A 3 -7.23 0.02 -1.71
CA ASP A 3 -7.88 -1.23 -1.34
C ASP A 3 -8.18 -2.16 -2.54
N PRO A 4 -7.18 -2.43 -3.41
CA PRO A 4 -7.37 -3.35 -4.53
C PRO A 4 -7.62 -4.77 -4.05
N CYS A 5 -8.50 -5.49 -4.75
CA CYS A 5 -8.78 -6.91 -4.52
C CYS A 5 -9.25 -7.24 -3.09
N VAL A 6 -9.91 -6.31 -2.39
CA VAL A 6 -10.44 -6.59 -1.04
C VAL A 6 -11.69 -7.47 -1.06
N TRP A 7 -11.83 -8.29 -0.03
CA TRP A 7 -12.99 -9.13 0.19
C TRP A 7 -14.22 -8.26 0.51
N GLY A 8 -15.27 -8.41 -0.29
CA GLY A 8 -16.61 -7.93 -0.03
C GLY A 8 -17.56 -9.06 0.39
N ALA A 9 -18.74 -8.68 0.86
CA ALA A 9 -19.83 -9.61 1.17
C ALA A 9 -20.88 -9.60 0.05
N ASN A 10 -21.14 -10.75 -0.55
CA ASN A 10 -22.24 -10.91 -1.51
C ASN A 10 -23.53 -11.18 -0.72
N GLU A 11 -24.36 -10.15 -0.63
CA GLU A 11 -25.63 -10.17 0.11
C GLU A 11 -26.84 -10.42 -0.79
N THR A 12 -26.65 -10.83 -2.04
CA THR A 12 -27.76 -11.12 -2.98
C THR A 12 -28.72 -12.18 -2.41
N ASN A 13 -28.20 -13.11 -1.60
CA ASN A 13 -29.00 -13.98 -0.75
C ASN A 13 -28.73 -13.66 0.73
N PRO A 14 -29.69 -13.06 1.47
CA PRO A 14 -29.48 -12.66 2.86
C PRO A 14 -29.28 -13.85 3.82
N LEU A 15 -29.64 -15.07 3.40
CA LEU A 15 -29.41 -16.30 4.17
C LEU A 15 -28.14 -17.05 3.73
N GLY A 16 -27.42 -16.53 2.75
CA GLY A 16 -26.26 -17.18 2.12
C GLY A 16 -25.17 -16.19 1.76
N ILE A 17 -24.77 -15.36 2.73
CA ILE A 17 -23.68 -14.40 2.58
C ILE A 17 -22.40 -15.15 2.23
N SER A 18 -21.77 -14.77 1.12
CA SER A 18 -20.48 -15.32 0.68
C SER A 18 -19.46 -14.23 0.44
N ALA A 19 -18.19 -14.52 0.69
CA ALA A 19 -17.11 -13.60 0.37
C ALA A 19 -16.85 -13.57 -1.14
N PHE A 20 -16.55 -12.39 -1.68
CA PHE A 20 -16.08 -12.25 -3.06
C PHE A 20 -15.00 -11.18 -3.15
N SER A 21 -14.12 -11.29 -4.15
CA SER A 21 -13.16 -10.25 -4.51
C SER A 21 -13.27 -10.02 -6.02
N ILE A 22 -12.96 -8.80 -6.48
CA ILE A 22 -12.94 -8.45 -7.89
C ILE A 22 -11.46 -8.30 -8.30
N PRO A 23 -10.86 -9.33 -8.93
CA PRO A 23 -9.49 -9.25 -9.42
C PRO A 23 -9.39 -8.31 -10.63
N PHE A 24 -8.20 -7.80 -10.88
CA PHE A 24 -7.90 -7.07 -12.12
C PHE A 24 -7.87 -8.05 -13.31
N THR A 25 -8.50 -7.67 -14.42
CA THR A 25 -8.37 -8.43 -15.67
C THR A 25 -6.98 -8.24 -16.27
N PRO A 26 -6.51 -9.14 -17.15
CA PRO A 26 -5.24 -8.97 -17.84
C PRO A 26 -5.12 -7.63 -18.58
N GLU A 27 -6.21 -7.16 -19.21
CA GLU A 27 -6.24 -5.88 -19.92
C GLU A 27 -6.11 -4.69 -18.97
N GLN A 28 -6.71 -4.77 -17.79
CA GLN A 28 -6.56 -3.74 -16.76
C GLN A 28 -5.13 -3.73 -16.22
N THR A 29 -4.56 -4.90 -15.92
CA THR A 29 -3.16 -5.03 -15.49
C THR A 29 -2.22 -4.43 -16.53
N GLN A 30 -2.39 -4.78 -17.81
CA GLN A 30 -1.59 -4.23 -18.90
C GLN A 30 -1.70 -2.70 -18.99
N ALA A 31 -2.90 -2.13 -18.79
CA ALA A 31 -3.07 -0.68 -18.82
C ALA A 31 -2.27 0.05 -17.71
N TYR A 32 -2.15 -0.54 -16.52
CA TYR A 32 -1.31 0.01 -15.45
C TYR A 32 0.17 -0.14 -15.75
N GLU A 33 0.60 -1.28 -16.29
CA GLU A 33 1.97 -1.49 -16.72
C GLU A 33 2.37 -0.50 -17.82
N ASP A 34 1.53 -0.31 -18.83
CA ASP A 34 1.75 0.66 -19.92
C ASP A 34 1.85 2.09 -19.39
N TYR A 35 0.98 2.46 -18.44
CA TYR A 35 1.02 3.78 -17.79
C TYR A 35 2.34 3.98 -17.03
N PHE A 36 2.79 2.99 -16.26
CA PHE A 36 4.09 3.04 -15.57
C PHE A 36 5.25 3.15 -16.59
N ASN A 37 5.22 2.34 -17.65
CA ASN A 37 6.25 2.33 -18.69
C ASN A 37 6.32 3.64 -19.48
N ALA A 38 5.21 4.39 -19.54
CA ALA A 38 5.16 5.73 -20.11
C ALA A 38 5.66 6.84 -19.16
N GLY A 39 6.12 6.49 -17.95
CA GLY A 39 6.59 7.44 -16.94
C GLY A 39 5.56 7.83 -15.88
N GLY A 40 4.42 7.14 -15.86
CA GLY A 40 3.36 7.35 -14.89
C GLY A 40 3.76 6.93 -13.47
N GLY A 41 3.14 7.56 -12.48
CA GLY A 41 3.30 7.20 -11.07
C GLY A 41 2.08 6.46 -10.52
N ILE A 42 2.32 5.34 -9.84
CA ILE A 42 1.31 4.49 -9.23
C ILE A 42 1.60 4.34 -7.73
N PHE A 43 0.62 4.66 -6.90
CA PHE A 43 0.65 4.38 -5.47
C PHE A 43 -0.45 3.36 -5.15
N VAL A 44 -0.08 2.25 -4.53
CA VAL A 44 -0.97 1.18 -4.09
C VAL A 44 -0.94 1.10 -2.56
N ALA A 45 -2.11 1.25 -1.96
CA ALA A 45 -2.34 1.04 -0.52
C ALA A 45 -3.42 -0.02 -0.34
N THR A 46 -3.17 -1.00 0.50
CA THR A 46 -4.10 -2.09 0.85
C THR A 46 -4.64 -1.89 2.26
N LEU A 47 -5.53 -2.75 2.76
CA LEU A 47 -6.04 -2.65 4.14
C LEU A 47 -5.25 -3.53 5.10
N SER A 48 -5.45 -4.85 4.99
CA SER A 48 -4.80 -5.86 5.81
C SER A 48 -4.85 -7.22 5.10
N ASN A 49 -4.11 -8.19 5.62
CA ASN A 49 -4.09 -9.54 5.04
C ASN A 49 -5.44 -10.25 5.16
N ASP A 50 -6.20 -9.99 6.22
CA ASP A 50 -7.48 -10.64 6.45
C ASP A 50 -8.60 -10.06 5.57
N THR A 51 -8.40 -8.86 5.04
CA THR A 51 -9.39 -8.14 4.22
C THR A 51 -9.03 -8.14 2.75
N THR A 52 -7.82 -8.53 2.38
CA THR A 52 -7.33 -8.49 0.99
C THR A 52 -7.25 -9.91 0.42
N ASP A 53 -7.75 -10.11 -0.80
CA ASP A 53 -7.40 -11.29 -1.59
C ASP A 53 -5.95 -11.15 -2.07
N ILE A 54 -5.02 -11.58 -1.20
CA ILE A 54 -3.57 -11.47 -1.43
C ILE A 54 -3.16 -12.16 -2.73
N ALA A 55 -3.80 -13.28 -3.09
CA ALA A 55 -3.47 -14.00 -4.31
C ALA A 55 -3.80 -13.15 -5.54
N SER A 56 -5.04 -12.68 -5.64
CA SER A 56 -5.49 -11.82 -6.74
C SER A 56 -4.72 -10.49 -6.80
N LEU A 57 -4.35 -9.91 -5.66
CA LEU A 57 -3.51 -8.71 -5.62
C LEU A 57 -2.09 -8.99 -6.09
N ASN A 58 -1.47 -10.08 -5.66
CA ASN A 58 -0.12 -10.44 -6.08
C ASN A 58 -0.07 -10.79 -7.58
N ASP A 59 -1.13 -11.38 -8.13
CA ASP A 59 -1.27 -11.58 -9.57
C ASP A 59 -1.27 -10.24 -10.33
N PHE A 60 -2.03 -9.24 -9.85
CA PHE A 60 -2.01 -7.87 -10.40
C PHE A 60 -0.63 -7.21 -10.29
N LEU A 61 0.06 -7.40 -9.15
CA LEU A 61 1.36 -6.77 -8.88
C LEU A 61 2.54 -7.47 -9.55
N SER A 62 2.34 -8.62 -10.21
CA SER A 62 3.41 -9.48 -10.72
C SER A 62 4.41 -8.76 -11.64
N TRP A 63 3.95 -7.84 -12.48
CA TRP A 63 4.80 -7.01 -13.36
C TRP A 63 5.73 -6.06 -12.59
N THR A 64 5.37 -5.69 -11.37
CA THR A 64 6.16 -4.81 -10.51
C THR A 64 7.26 -5.56 -9.73
N GLY A 65 7.12 -6.87 -9.55
CA GLY A 65 7.92 -7.68 -8.64
C GLY A 65 7.61 -7.49 -7.15
N PHE A 66 6.82 -6.47 -6.77
CA PHE A 66 6.32 -6.34 -5.41
C PHE A 66 5.24 -7.38 -5.12
N SER A 67 5.09 -7.74 -3.84
CA SER A 67 3.98 -8.57 -3.38
C SER A 67 3.63 -8.27 -1.93
N MET A 68 2.38 -8.52 -1.56
CA MET A 68 1.95 -8.64 -0.16
C MET A 68 2.37 -10.02 0.37
N THR A 69 2.71 -10.07 1.66
CA THR A 69 2.93 -11.34 2.36
C THR A 69 1.74 -11.67 3.27
N ASN A 70 1.65 -12.92 3.74
CA ASN A 70 0.63 -13.34 4.69
C ASN A 70 0.94 -12.95 6.15
N LEU A 71 2.03 -12.21 6.41
CA LEU A 71 2.39 -11.76 7.75
C LEU A 71 1.73 -10.41 8.07
N THR A 72 0.89 -10.41 9.11
CA THR A 72 0.31 -9.21 9.74
C THR A 72 1.13 -8.89 10.99
N ILE A 73 1.59 -7.64 11.12
CA ILE A 73 2.48 -7.26 12.24
C ILE A 73 1.72 -6.93 13.51
N THR A 74 0.48 -6.48 13.36
CA THR A 74 -0.33 -6.04 14.49
C THR A 74 -1.64 -6.82 14.46
N PRO A 75 -1.76 -7.94 15.20
CA PRO A 75 -2.96 -8.78 15.19
C PRO A 75 -4.16 -8.16 15.95
N GLY A 76 -4.20 -6.83 16.10
CA GLY A 76 -5.21 -6.08 16.85
C GLY A 76 -5.92 -5.03 15.98
N SER A 77 -6.74 -4.19 16.61
CA SER A 77 -7.48 -3.11 15.95
C SER A 77 -6.77 -1.75 16.00
N ASP A 78 -5.75 -1.62 16.84
CA ASP A 78 -5.07 -0.34 17.05
C ASP A 78 -3.82 -0.29 16.17
N PRO A 79 -3.64 0.78 15.37
CA PRO A 79 -2.46 0.91 14.53
C PRO A 79 -1.19 1.14 15.37
N GLU A 80 -0.10 0.53 14.95
CA GLU A 80 1.23 0.76 15.52
C GLU A 80 1.93 1.94 14.86
N VAL A 81 2.88 2.54 15.59
CA VAL A 81 3.65 3.67 15.11
C VAL A 81 4.95 3.18 14.48
N VAL A 82 5.09 3.39 13.18
CA VAL A 82 6.32 3.12 12.43
C VAL A 82 7.29 4.27 12.62
N THR A 83 8.50 3.96 13.10
CA THR A 83 9.59 4.94 13.30
C THR A 83 10.88 4.56 12.57
N GLU A 84 11.00 3.31 12.10
CA GLU A 84 12.11 2.85 11.29
C GLU A 84 11.87 3.24 9.83
N ILE A 85 12.27 4.47 9.49
CA ILE A 85 12.01 5.09 8.18
C ILE A 85 13.33 5.38 7.46
N SER A 86 13.48 4.83 6.26
CA SER A 86 14.64 5.09 5.39
C SER A 86 14.59 6.52 4.84
N PRO A 87 15.74 7.22 4.75
CA PRO A 87 15.81 8.53 4.11
C PRO A 87 15.42 8.46 2.63
N HIS A 88 14.43 9.27 2.24
CA HIS A 88 14.00 9.47 0.86
C HIS A 88 13.28 10.82 0.75
N ILE A 89 13.15 11.37 -0.46
CA ILE A 89 12.40 12.62 -0.64
C ILE A 89 10.93 12.48 -0.20
N MET A 90 10.34 11.29 -0.32
CA MET A 90 8.99 10.98 0.18
C MET A 90 8.88 10.98 1.71
N THR A 91 9.95 10.63 2.42
CA THR A 91 9.98 10.50 3.89
C THR A 91 10.63 11.69 4.58
N SER A 92 11.06 12.70 3.81
CA SER A 92 11.68 13.90 4.37
C SER A 92 10.73 14.67 5.29
N GLY A 93 11.14 14.84 6.54
CA GLY A 93 10.35 15.46 7.59
C GLY A 93 9.24 14.56 8.16
N VAL A 94 9.26 13.25 7.87
CA VAL A 94 8.38 12.25 8.48
C VAL A 94 9.18 11.54 9.57
N SER A 95 8.76 11.72 10.82
CA SER A 95 9.36 11.08 12.00
C SER A 95 8.65 9.79 12.38
N SER A 96 7.35 9.71 12.15
CA SER A 96 6.54 8.52 12.36
C SER A 96 5.27 8.53 11.53
N PHE A 97 4.65 7.36 11.34
CA PHE A 97 3.30 7.22 10.79
C PHE A 97 2.61 5.97 11.35
N HIS A 98 1.29 5.93 11.26
CA HIS A 98 0.47 4.85 11.77
C HIS A 98 0.32 3.73 10.75
N TYR A 99 0.39 2.49 11.24
CA TYR A 99 0.35 1.30 10.41
C TYR A 99 -0.49 0.21 11.04
N LEU A 100 -1.48 -0.28 10.30
CA LEU A 100 -2.16 -1.52 10.60
C LEU A 100 -2.43 -2.27 9.30
N GLY A 101 -1.73 -3.37 9.08
CA GLY A 101 -1.86 -4.08 7.82
C GLY A 101 -0.84 -5.19 7.60
N GLY A 102 -0.75 -5.63 6.35
CA GLY A 102 0.14 -6.70 5.92
C GLY A 102 1.56 -6.21 5.66
N THR A 103 2.55 -7.08 5.67
CA THR A 103 3.91 -6.74 5.20
C THR A 103 4.03 -6.92 3.69
N ILE A 104 5.09 -6.37 3.11
CA ILE A 104 5.39 -6.47 1.69
C ILE A 104 6.74 -7.14 1.45
N ASN A 105 6.87 -7.81 0.30
CA ASN A 105 8.16 -8.13 -0.27
C ASN A 105 8.56 -7.02 -1.25
N VAL A 106 9.78 -6.51 -1.08
CA VAL A 106 10.39 -5.54 -1.99
C VAL A 106 11.25 -6.32 -3.00
N PRO A 107 11.04 -6.15 -4.32
CA PRO A 107 11.79 -6.88 -5.34
C PRO A 107 13.25 -6.40 -5.43
N VAL A 108 14.07 -7.17 -6.15
CA VAL A 108 15.37 -6.69 -6.63
C VAL A 108 15.13 -5.47 -7.53
N GLY A 109 15.84 -4.37 -7.25
CA GLY A 109 15.62 -3.07 -7.92
C GLY A 109 14.55 -2.20 -7.25
N GLY A 110 13.79 -2.75 -6.31
CA GLY A 110 12.96 -1.97 -5.39
C GLY A 110 13.75 -1.52 -4.16
N HIS A 111 13.17 -0.57 -3.43
CA HIS A 111 13.76 0.05 -2.25
C HIS A 111 12.74 0.08 -1.10
N GLN A 112 13.20 -0.27 0.09
CA GLN A 112 12.42 -0.20 1.32
C GLN A 112 12.44 1.21 1.91
N LEU A 113 11.25 1.77 2.20
CA LEU A 113 11.10 3.09 2.83
C LEU A 113 10.82 3.00 4.33
N ALA A 114 10.20 1.93 4.80
CA ALA A 114 9.95 1.77 6.22
C ALA A 114 9.82 0.30 6.63
N THR A 115 10.16 0.01 7.88
CA THR A 115 9.99 -1.28 8.53
C THR A 115 9.19 -1.18 9.81
N LEU A 116 8.51 -2.27 10.17
CA LEU A 116 7.95 -2.47 11.50
C LEU A 116 8.34 -3.87 11.96
N GLY A 117 8.92 -3.99 13.16
CA GLY A 117 9.42 -5.28 13.67
C GLY A 117 10.46 -5.94 12.75
N GLY A 118 11.21 -5.15 11.96
CA GLY A 118 12.19 -5.65 10.99
C GLY A 118 11.61 -6.13 9.64
N PHE A 119 10.31 -5.99 9.40
CA PHE A 119 9.69 -6.37 8.13
C PHE A 119 9.30 -5.14 7.29
N PRO A 120 9.43 -5.19 5.96
CA PRO A 120 9.05 -4.08 5.09
C PRO A 120 7.53 -3.82 5.14
N VAL A 121 7.16 -2.54 5.26
CA VAL A 121 5.75 -2.08 5.32
C VAL A 121 5.43 -0.98 4.29
N LEU A 122 6.47 -0.35 3.76
CA LEU A 122 6.38 0.65 2.70
C LEU A 122 7.61 0.51 1.81
N GLY A 123 7.41 0.46 0.50
CA GLY A 123 8.48 0.33 -0.48
C GLY A 123 8.14 1.03 -1.78
N TYR A 124 9.17 1.29 -2.58
CA TYR A 124 9.05 1.95 -3.87
C TYR A 124 10.02 1.38 -4.90
N ARG A 125 9.73 1.65 -6.17
CA ARG A 125 10.69 1.54 -7.27
C ARG A 125 10.54 2.75 -8.18
N GLU A 126 11.66 3.13 -8.79
CA GLU A 126 11.71 4.19 -9.80
C GLU A 126 12.56 3.69 -10.96
N ASP A 127 11.94 3.49 -12.11
CA ASP A 127 12.59 3.05 -13.34
C ASP A 127 12.15 3.98 -14.49
N THR A 128 11.37 3.46 -15.44
CA THR A 128 10.64 4.26 -16.42
C THR A 128 9.60 5.14 -15.74
N GLY A 129 8.84 4.59 -14.80
CA GLY A 129 7.86 5.28 -13.97
C GLY A 129 8.16 5.21 -12.47
N ARG A 130 7.16 5.57 -11.66
CA ARG A 130 7.23 5.58 -10.19
C ARG A 130 6.21 4.64 -9.61
N PHE A 131 6.60 3.79 -8.68
CA PHE A 131 5.68 2.87 -8.03
C PHE A 131 5.93 2.82 -6.53
N VAL A 132 4.85 2.88 -5.74
CA VAL A 132 4.87 2.76 -4.28
C VAL A 132 3.85 1.72 -3.86
N LEU A 133 4.24 0.81 -2.98
CA LEU A 133 3.35 -0.16 -2.34
C LEU A 133 3.44 -0.03 -0.83
N THR A 134 2.29 -0.09 -0.17
CA THR A 134 2.16 -0.27 1.27
C THR A 134 1.04 -1.25 1.59
N GLY A 135 1.20 -1.97 2.69
CA GLY A 135 0.23 -2.96 3.14
C GLY A 135 -0.88 -2.41 4.03
N THR A 136 -1.03 -1.07 4.10
CA THR A 136 -2.06 -0.38 4.90
C THR A 136 -2.58 0.88 4.21
N ASN A 137 -3.81 1.28 4.51
CA ASN A 137 -4.39 2.56 4.14
C ASN A 137 -4.55 3.48 5.37
N TYR A 138 -4.13 3.05 6.56
CA TYR A 138 -4.39 3.78 7.81
C TYR A 138 -3.77 5.19 7.83
N PHE A 139 -2.54 5.37 7.33
CA PHE A 139 -1.93 6.70 7.28
C PHE A 139 -2.52 7.62 6.19
N ILE A 140 -3.42 7.11 5.34
CA ILE A 140 -4.11 7.88 4.29
C ILE A 140 -5.62 7.93 4.47
N ASP A 141 -6.17 7.32 5.51
CA ASP A 141 -7.59 7.42 5.84
C ASP A 141 -7.92 8.74 6.55
N ASN A 142 -9.20 8.98 6.81
CA ASN A 142 -9.64 10.20 7.47
C ASN A 142 -9.17 10.33 8.92
N TYR A 143 -8.97 9.22 9.65
CA TYR A 143 -8.47 9.23 11.02
C TYR A 143 -6.98 9.55 11.05
N GLY A 144 -6.15 8.88 10.25
CA GLY A 144 -4.72 9.16 10.13
C GLY A 144 -4.46 10.61 9.70
N MET A 145 -5.16 11.09 8.67
CA MET A 145 -4.99 12.47 8.18
C MET A 145 -5.42 13.55 9.19
N THR A 146 -6.31 13.22 10.13
CA THR A 146 -6.79 14.17 11.16
C THR A 146 -6.12 13.98 12.52
N GLY A 147 -5.14 13.07 12.63
CA GLY A 147 -4.47 12.74 13.90
C GLY A 147 -5.32 11.90 14.86
N GLY A 148 -6.38 11.26 14.35
CA GLY A 148 -7.30 10.42 15.12
C GLY A 148 -6.65 9.16 15.71
N TYR A 149 -5.53 8.71 15.16
CA TYR A 149 -4.74 7.59 15.70
C TYR A 149 -3.66 8.02 16.71
N GLY A 150 -3.44 9.32 16.89
CA GLY A 150 -2.42 9.87 17.77
C GLY A 150 -1.42 10.76 17.03
N ALA A 151 -0.27 10.99 17.66
CA ALA A 151 0.79 11.80 17.07
C ALA A 151 1.52 11.04 15.97
N GLY A 152 1.44 11.54 14.74
CA GLY A 152 2.12 11.01 13.57
C GLY A 152 2.21 12.04 12.45
N ASP A 153 3.13 11.81 11.51
CA ASP A 153 3.30 12.61 10.29
C ASP A 153 2.51 12.01 9.10
N ASP A 154 1.39 11.33 9.36
CA ASP A 154 0.59 10.57 8.37
C ASP A 154 0.23 11.40 7.14
N ALA A 155 -0.42 12.56 7.37
CA ALA A 155 -0.82 13.47 6.31
C ALA A 155 0.38 13.99 5.50
N ARG A 156 1.54 14.18 6.16
CA ARG A 156 2.77 14.62 5.48
C ARG A 156 3.32 13.49 4.61
N LEU A 157 3.40 12.27 5.13
CA LEU A 157 3.86 11.12 4.36
C LEU A 157 2.94 10.88 3.14
N ALA A 158 1.63 10.87 3.34
CA ALA A 158 0.63 10.72 2.31
C ALA A 158 0.82 11.76 1.19
N LEU A 159 0.90 13.04 1.56
CA LEU A 159 1.09 14.14 0.61
C LEU A 159 2.39 13.97 -0.18
N ARG A 160 3.51 13.62 0.47
CA ARG A 160 4.80 13.49 -0.19
C ARG A 160 4.86 12.30 -1.14
N ILE A 161 4.23 11.17 -0.79
CA ILE A 161 4.08 10.02 -1.70
C ILE A 161 3.28 10.46 -2.94
N ILE A 162 2.14 11.13 -2.74
CA ILE A 162 1.30 11.61 -3.85
C ILE A 162 2.09 12.56 -4.75
N LEU A 163 2.73 13.58 -4.19
CA LEU A 163 3.52 14.55 -4.96
C LEU A 163 4.67 13.89 -5.73
N TRP A 164 5.36 12.92 -5.13
CA TRP A 164 6.43 12.19 -5.79
C TRP A 164 5.89 11.33 -6.95
N THR A 165 4.82 10.56 -6.72
CA THR A 165 4.17 9.80 -7.80
C THR A 165 3.62 10.69 -8.92
N ALA A 166 3.18 11.91 -8.60
CA ALA A 166 2.73 12.88 -9.59
C ALA A 166 3.89 13.59 -10.33
N GLY A 167 5.15 13.36 -9.95
CA GLY A 167 6.31 14.05 -10.52
C GLY A 167 6.42 15.53 -10.11
N LEU A 168 5.74 15.93 -9.03
CA LEU A 168 5.75 17.30 -8.49
C LEU A 168 6.79 17.49 -7.38
N LEU A 169 7.35 16.38 -6.88
CA LEU A 169 8.41 16.35 -5.87
C LEU A 169 9.61 15.59 -6.47
N VAL A 170 10.71 16.31 -6.71
CA VAL A 170 11.94 15.83 -7.36
C VAL A 170 13.18 16.15 -6.54
#